data_AF-A0A1B6M8B0-F1
#
_entry.id   AF-A0A1B6M8B0-F1
#
_cell.length_a   1.000
_cell.length_b   1.000
_cell.length_c   1.000
_cell.angle_alpha   90.00
_cell.angle_beta   90.00
_cell.angle_gamma   90.00
#
_symmetry.space_group_name_H-M   'P 1'
#
loop_
_entity.id
_entity.type
_entity.pdbx_description
1 polymer ?
#
loop_
_entity_poly.entity_id
_entity_poly.type
_entity_poly.pdbx_seq_one_letter_code
_entity_poly.pdbx_strand_id
1 'polypeptide(L)'
;ENKLTAVDCLKMLKTSTPNLKVLHIGKNNVRFMDQFDSLQGLPVEELELDGNPLCDLFRDKDSYIREVQKRFQKVIKLDGTEVPRMITFNVEEEIALVPSLGSLVSDAAAVVIRPFLQQYYSLYDSETRAPLLDAYHEDAQFSLACSHQNTATNSMSPYLQDSRNLLVVNNSEKRKRLLRR
;
A
#
# COMPACT_ATOMS: atom_id res chain seq x y z
N GLU A 1 -3.21 27.29 -25.16
CA GLU A 1 -4.14 28.36 -24.73
C GLU A 1 -5.53 27.78 -24.51
N ASN A 2 -5.92 27.52 -23.25
CA ASN A 2 -7.20 26.92 -22.90
C ASN A 2 -8.15 27.89 -22.17
N LYS A 3 -7.74 29.16 -22.00
CA LYS A 3 -8.48 30.21 -21.26
C LYS A 3 -8.89 29.78 -19.84
N LEU A 4 -8.10 28.91 -19.21
CA LEU A 4 -8.36 28.42 -17.85
C LEU A 4 -8.28 29.59 -16.86
N THR A 5 -9.33 29.75 -16.04
CA THR A 5 -9.42 30.76 -14.98
C THR A 5 -9.27 30.18 -13.58
N ALA A 6 -9.60 28.90 -13.42
CA ALA A 6 -9.56 28.14 -12.18
C ALA A 6 -8.76 26.86 -12.38
N VAL A 7 -7.68 26.66 -11.61
CA VAL A 7 -6.81 25.47 -11.68
C VAL A 7 -7.42 24.29 -10.91
N ASP A 8 -8.39 24.51 -10.02
CA ASP A 8 -9.05 23.45 -9.23
C ASP A 8 -9.76 22.38 -10.07
N CYS A 9 -10.14 22.69 -11.31
CA CYS A 9 -10.69 21.70 -12.24
C CYS A 9 -9.66 20.61 -12.61
N LEU A 10 -8.37 20.89 -12.42
CA LEU A 10 -7.25 19.99 -12.70
C LEU A 10 -6.84 19.14 -11.49
N LYS A 11 -7.50 19.25 -10.34
CA LYS A 11 -7.19 18.43 -9.14
C LYS A 11 -7.17 16.92 -9.42
N MET A 12 -7.96 16.47 -10.40
CA MET A 12 -8.02 15.07 -10.84
C MET A 12 -6.70 14.58 -11.45
N LEU A 13 -5.81 15.47 -11.90
CA LEU A 13 -4.49 15.09 -12.42
C LEU A 13 -3.65 14.37 -11.36
N LYS A 14 -3.83 14.69 -10.08
CA LYS A 14 -3.11 13.99 -8.99
C LYS A 14 -3.46 12.51 -8.92
N THR A 15 -4.73 12.17 -9.18
CA THR A 15 -5.20 10.79 -9.16
C THR A 15 -5.05 10.10 -10.52
N SER A 16 -5.26 10.81 -11.62
CA SER A 16 -5.30 10.23 -12.97
C SER A 16 -3.92 10.16 -13.63
N THR A 17 -2.99 11.06 -13.27
CA THR A 17 -1.64 11.15 -13.86
C THR A 17 -0.58 11.31 -12.77
N PRO A 18 -0.35 10.29 -11.93
CA PRO A 18 0.59 10.39 -10.79
C PRO A 18 2.06 10.59 -11.23
N ASN A 19 2.41 10.22 -12.46
CA ASN A 19 3.76 10.33 -13.03
C ASN A 19 3.94 11.52 -13.97
N LEU A 20 3.08 12.55 -13.86
CA LEU A 20 3.15 13.73 -14.71
C LEU A 20 4.42 14.55 -14.43
N LYS A 21 5.34 14.60 -15.40
CA LYS A 21 6.62 15.32 -15.30
C LYS A 21 6.61 16.70 -15.93
N VAL A 22 5.80 16.91 -16.96
CA VAL A 22 5.80 18.15 -17.74
C VAL A 22 4.38 18.71 -17.74
N LEU A 23 4.24 19.96 -17.32
CA LEU A 23 2.96 20.64 -17.24
C LEU A 23 3.05 22.05 -17.84
N HIS A 24 2.49 22.21 -19.04
CA HIS A 24 2.41 23.51 -19.69
C HIS A 24 1.02 24.11 -19.51
N ILE A 25 0.91 25.13 -18.67
CA ILE A 25 -0.31 25.91 -18.42
C ILE A 25 -0.08 27.39 -18.81
N GLY A 26 0.91 27.66 -19.67
CA GLY A 26 1.16 28.99 -20.21
C GLY A 26 -0.04 29.55 -20.98
N LYS A 27 -0.11 30.88 -21.05
CA LYS A 27 -1.12 31.64 -21.81
C LYS A 27 -2.55 31.26 -21.44
N ASN A 28 -2.82 31.19 -20.14
CA ASN A 28 -4.16 31.04 -19.58
C ASN A 28 -4.53 32.32 -18.80
N ASN A 29 -5.63 32.30 -18.07
CA ASN A 29 -6.15 33.46 -17.34
C ASN A 29 -6.12 33.23 -15.82
N VAL A 30 -5.07 32.54 -15.34
CA VAL A 30 -4.86 32.24 -13.93
C VAL A 30 -4.27 33.47 -13.25
N ARG A 31 -4.98 33.99 -12.25
CA ARG A 31 -4.62 35.26 -11.58
C ARG A 31 -3.81 35.08 -10.30
N PHE A 32 -3.90 33.94 -9.63
CA PHE A 32 -3.33 33.76 -8.30
C PHE A 32 -2.58 32.42 -8.21
N MET A 33 -1.44 32.42 -7.52
CA MET A 33 -0.65 31.21 -7.29
C MET A 33 -1.35 30.18 -6.40
N ASP A 34 -2.22 30.63 -5.48
CA ASP A 34 -2.93 29.75 -4.55
C ASP A 34 -3.84 28.74 -5.26
N GLN A 35 -4.23 29.02 -6.51
CA GLN A 35 -5.00 28.05 -7.31
C GLN A 35 -4.21 26.76 -7.61
N PHE A 36 -2.87 26.82 -7.58
CA PHE A 36 -2.01 25.65 -7.75
C PHE A 36 -1.86 24.83 -6.46
N ASP A 37 -2.44 25.26 -5.33
CA ASP A 37 -2.39 24.50 -4.08
C ASP A 37 -3.09 23.14 -4.21
N SER A 38 -4.14 23.05 -5.02
CA SER A 38 -4.82 21.79 -5.32
C SER A 38 -3.97 20.80 -6.13
N LEU A 39 -2.87 21.27 -6.74
CA LEU A 39 -1.92 20.47 -7.52
C LEU A 39 -0.64 20.14 -6.73
N GLN A 40 -0.53 20.57 -5.46
CA GLN A 40 0.62 20.23 -4.61
C GLN A 40 0.80 18.71 -4.47
N GLY A 41 2.06 18.28 -4.62
CA GLY A 41 2.46 16.87 -4.55
C GLY A 41 2.54 16.15 -5.90
N LEU A 42 2.23 16.82 -7.02
CA LEU A 42 2.56 16.28 -8.34
C LEU A 42 4.09 16.33 -8.59
N PRO A 43 4.69 15.28 -9.17
CA PRO A 43 6.13 15.24 -9.43
C PRO A 43 6.52 15.97 -10.72
N VAL A 44 6.07 17.22 -10.89
CA VAL A 44 6.36 18.05 -12.06
C VAL A 44 7.82 18.50 -12.04
N GLU A 45 8.54 18.25 -13.12
CA GLU A 45 9.92 18.63 -13.38
C GLU A 45 10.01 19.88 -14.28
N GLU A 46 9.12 20.01 -15.27
CA GLU A 46 9.04 21.17 -16.17
C GLU A 46 7.65 21.82 -16.09
N LEU A 47 7.62 23.12 -15.78
CA LEU A 47 6.40 23.91 -15.63
C LEU A 47 6.47 25.18 -16.49
N GLU A 48 5.40 25.46 -17.22
CA GLU A 48 5.25 26.73 -17.96
C GLU A 48 3.97 27.42 -17.51
N LEU A 49 4.11 28.62 -16.96
CA LEU A 49 3.06 29.53 -16.52
C LEU A 49 3.12 30.88 -17.26
N ASP A 50 4.14 31.11 -18.09
CA ASP A 50 4.31 32.35 -18.86
C ASP A 50 3.03 32.72 -19.63
N GLY A 51 2.71 34.02 -19.65
CA GLY A 51 1.48 34.54 -20.23
C GLY A 51 0.22 34.38 -19.36
N ASN A 52 0.34 34.05 -18.07
CA ASN A 52 -0.75 34.15 -17.10
C ASN A 52 -0.67 35.47 -16.30
N PRO A 53 -1.81 36.12 -15.95
CA PRO A 53 -1.84 37.34 -15.14
C PRO A 53 -1.16 37.23 -13.77
N LEU A 54 -1.00 36.03 -13.23
CA LEU A 54 -0.24 35.79 -12.00
C LEU A 54 1.23 36.24 -12.10
N CYS A 55 1.82 36.22 -13.30
CA CYS A 55 3.23 36.58 -13.51
C CYS A 55 3.45 38.07 -13.23
N ASP A 56 2.45 38.92 -13.51
CA ASP A 56 2.49 40.36 -13.29
C ASP A 56 2.43 40.74 -11.79
N LEU A 57 2.02 39.81 -10.91
CA LEU A 57 1.96 40.03 -9.46
C LEU A 57 3.34 39.99 -8.79
N PHE A 58 4.33 39.38 -9.44
CA PHE A 58 5.67 39.22 -8.89
C PHE A 58 6.58 40.36 -9.38
N ARG A 59 7.18 41.10 -8.44
CA ARG A 59 8.12 42.18 -8.75
C ARG A 59 9.52 41.66 -9.10
N ASP A 60 9.87 40.50 -8.54
CA ASP A 60 11.17 39.87 -8.68
C ASP A 60 11.02 38.39 -9.05
N LYS A 61 11.93 37.93 -9.93
CA LYS A 61 11.94 36.54 -10.42
C LYS A 61 12.21 35.55 -9.29
N ASP A 62 13.01 35.91 -8.29
CA ASP A 62 13.35 35.02 -7.18
C ASP A 62 12.14 34.70 -6.30
N SER A 63 11.28 35.69 -6.00
CA SER A 63 10.04 35.46 -5.26
C SER A 63 9.07 34.59 -6.04
N TYR A 64 8.99 34.79 -7.35
CA TYR A 64 8.19 33.93 -8.23
C TYR A 64 8.69 32.47 -8.21
N ILE A 65 9.99 32.25 -8.39
CA ILE A 65 10.61 30.92 -8.33
C ILE A 65 10.35 30.25 -6.98
N ARG A 66 10.52 30.97 -5.87
CA ARG A 66 10.26 30.44 -4.51
C ARG A 66 8.81 30.01 -4.33
N GLU A 67 7.87 30.80 -4.81
CA GLU A 67 6.44 30.53 -4.64
C GLU A 67 5.95 29.36 -5.52
N VAL A 68 6.61 29.15 -6.67
CA VAL A 68 6.46 27.95 -7.51
C VAL A 68 7.07 26.73 -6.84
N GLN A 69 8.33 26.80 -6.40
CA GLN A 69 9.04 25.68 -5.79
C GLN A 69 8.39 25.19 -4.51
N LYS A 70 7.78 26.09 -3.73
CA LYS A 70 6.98 25.75 -2.55
C LYS A 70 5.83 24.78 -2.88
N ARG A 71 5.22 24.91 -4.07
CA ARG A 71 4.09 24.08 -4.52
C ARG A 71 4.53 22.87 -5.34
N PHE A 72 5.54 23.07 -6.18
CA PHE A 72 6.12 22.08 -7.08
C PHE A 72 7.60 21.90 -6.76
N GLN A 73 7.89 21.15 -5.70
CA GLN A 73 9.24 21.00 -5.15
C GLN A 73 10.24 20.31 -6.11
N LYS A 74 9.74 19.56 -7.09
CA LYS A 74 10.54 18.82 -8.08
C LYS A 74 10.83 19.60 -9.37
N VAL A 75 10.37 20.86 -9.49
CA VAL A 75 10.58 21.67 -10.70
C VAL A 75 12.06 22.03 -10.86
N ILE A 76 12.58 21.73 -12.05
CA ILE A 76 13.94 22.06 -12.51
C ILE A 76 13.94 23.04 -13.68
N LYS A 77 12.81 23.21 -14.36
CA LYS A 77 12.65 24.12 -15.48
C LYS A 77 11.32 24.87 -15.36
N LEU A 78 11.40 26.19 -15.28
CA LEU A 78 10.26 27.09 -15.15
C LEU A 78 10.28 28.09 -16.31
N ASP A 79 9.21 28.15 -17.10
CA ASP A 79 9.06 29.09 -18.23
C ASP A 79 10.25 29.04 -19.20
N GLY A 80 10.73 27.83 -19.49
CA GLY A 80 11.89 27.61 -20.36
C GLY A 80 13.26 27.86 -19.71
N THR A 81 13.30 28.38 -18.48
CA THR A 81 14.54 28.69 -17.74
C THR A 81 14.84 27.61 -16.70
N GLU A 82 16.09 27.16 -16.62
CA GLU A 82 16.51 26.24 -15.57
C GLU A 82 16.53 26.96 -14.21
N VAL A 83 15.89 26.35 -13.21
CA VAL A 83 15.83 26.87 -11.85
C VAL A 83 16.54 25.92 -10.89
N PRO A 84 17.20 26.44 -9.83
CA PRO A 84 17.87 25.59 -8.85
C PRO A 84 16.89 24.62 -8.22
N ARG A 85 17.25 23.34 -8.06
CA ARG A 85 16.39 22.38 -7.35
C ARG A 85 16.10 22.88 -5.95
N MET A 86 14.85 22.77 -5.52
CA MET A 86 14.51 23.04 -4.13
C MET A 86 15.28 22.05 -3.23
N ILE A 87 15.98 22.56 -2.23
CA ILE A 87 16.72 21.74 -1.27
C ILE A 87 15.69 21.12 -0.34
N THR A 88 15.25 19.90 -0.61
CA THR A 88 14.42 19.10 0.30
C THR A 88 15.29 18.07 1.00
N PHE A 89 15.23 18.01 2.33
CA PHE A 89 15.82 16.94 3.10
C PHE A 89 14.91 15.72 2.99
N ASN A 90 15.15 14.90 1.98
CA ASN A 90 14.38 13.68 1.76
C ASN A 90 14.82 12.63 2.78
N VAL A 91 14.22 12.64 3.98
CA VAL A 91 14.30 11.53 4.94
C VAL A 91 13.22 10.50 4.56
N GLU A 92 13.25 10.03 3.32
CA GLU A 92 12.47 8.88 2.92
C GLU A 92 13.31 7.64 3.25
N GLU A 93 13.21 7.16 4.50
CA GLU A 93 13.55 5.78 4.80
C GLU A 93 12.49 4.90 4.12
N GLU A 94 12.63 4.71 2.81
CA GLU A 94 11.84 3.75 2.07
C GLU A 94 12.33 2.36 2.48
N ILE A 95 11.77 1.85 3.58
CA ILE A 95 12.06 0.49 4.06
C ILE A 95 11.39 -0.46 3.09
N ALA A 96 12.12 -0.86 2.06
CA ALA A 96 11.71 -1.93 1.18
C ALA A 96 11.47 -3.19 2.01
N LEU A 97 10.24 -3.70 1.99
CA LEU A 97 9.93 -4.98 2.61
C LEU A 97 10.75 -6.07 1.94
N VAL A 98 11.28 -7.00 2.73
CA VAL A 98 12.00 -8.16 2.20
C VAL A 98 11.02 -8.96 1.32
N PRO A 99 11.46 -9.44 0.13
CA PRO A 99 10.62 -10.27 -0.72
C PRO A 99 10.07 -11.49 0.03
N SER A 100 8.79 -11.77 -0.17
CA SER A 100 8.15 -12.96 0.39
C SER A 100 8.74 -14.22 -0.25
N LEU A 101 9.17 -15.17 0.57
CA LEU A 101 9.60 -16.50 0.13
C LEU A 101 8.42 -17.48 0.26
N GLY A 102 8.25 -18.39 -0.71
CA GLY A 102 7.15 -19.34 -0.70
C GLY A 102 7.26 -20.44 0.37
N SER A 103 8.46 -20.94 0.63
CA SER A 103 8.72 -21.95 1.67
C SER A 103 10.14 -21.80 2.20
N LEU A 104 10.32 -22.06 3.49
CA LEU A 104 11.61 -22.03 4.17
C LEU A 104 11.88 -23.40 4.80
N VAL A 105 12.54 -24.28 4.06
CA VAL A 105 12.92 -25.64 4.49
C VAL A 105 14.31 -25.95 3.97
N SER A 106 15.20 -26.48 4.82
CA SER A 106 16.53 -26.93 4.39
C SER A 106 16.44 -28.24 3.61
N ASP A 107 17.42 -28.52 2.74
CA ASP A 107 17.41 -29.75 1.93
C ASP A 107 17.35 -31.02 2.78
N ALA A 108 18.08 -31.06 3.90
CA ALA A 108 18.04 -32.18 4.84
C ALA A 108 16.65 -32.38 5.48
N ALA A 109 15.99 -31.29 5.88
CA ALA A 109 14.65 -31.36 6.45
C ALA A 109 13.59 -31.70 5.40
N ALA A 110 13.77 -31.25 4.15
CA ALA A 110 12.84 -31.48 3.06
C ALA A 110 12.69 -32.98 2.74
N VAL A 111 13.76 -33.78 2.88
CA VAL A 111 13.75 -35.23 2.68
C VAL A 111 12.80 -35.94 3.66
N VAL A 112 12.57 -35.36 4.84
CA VAL A 112 11.68 -35.94 5.87
C VAL A 112 10.29 -35.31 5.84
N ILE A 113 10.23 -33.97 5.75
CA ILE A 113 8.97 -33.21 5.82
C ILE A 113 8.08 -33.50 4.61
N ARG A 114 8.63 -33.59 3.39
CA ARG A 114 7.81 -33.79 2.18
C ARG A 114 7.10 -35.15 2.18
N PRO A 115 7.79 -36.29 2.42
CA PRO A 115 7.11 -37.58 2.52
C PRO A 115 6.11 -37.64 3.67
N PHE A 116 6.44 -37.05 4.83
CA PHE A 116 5.52 -36.97 5.96
C PHE A 116 4.22 -36.24 5.59
N LEU A 117 4.31 -35.04 5.01
CA LEU A 117 3.12 -34.28 4.60
C LEU A 117 2.31 -35.03 3.54
N GLN A 118 2.99 -35.67 2.58
CA GLN A 118 2.32 -36.47 1.55
C GLN A 118 1.53 -37.63 2.16
N GLN A 119 2.15 -38.40 3.06
CA GLN A 119 1.49 -39.53 3.73
C GLN A 119 0.37 -39.05 4.66
N TYR A 120 0.62 -38.03 5.47
CA TYR A 120 -0.35 -37.47 6.40
C TYR A 120 -1.60 -36.99 5.67
N TYR A 121 -1.45 -36.16 4.62
CA TYR A 121 -2.61 -35.65 3.88
C TYR A 121 -3.29 -36.73 3.03
N SER A 122 -2.54 -37.70 2.48
CA SER A 122 -3.14 -38.85 1.81
C SER A 122 -4.07 -39.65 2.72
N LEU A 123 -3.73 -39.80 4.01
CA LEU A 123 -4.59 -40.44 4.99
C LEU A 123 -5.71 -39.50 5.46
N TYR A 124 -5.43 -38.20 5.61
CA TYR A 124 -6.39 -37.19 6.04
C TYR A 124 -7.55 -37.01 5.07
N ASP A 125 -7.27 -37.11 3.77
CA ASP A 125 -8.23 -36.96 2.67
C ASP A 125 -8.92 -38.28 2.29
N SER A 126 -8.54 -39.40 2.92
CA SER A 126 -9.23 -40.67 2.73
C SER A 126 -10.61 -40.69 3.40
N GLU A 127 -11.41 -41.73 3.15
CA GLU A 127 -12.75 -41.86 3.72
C GLU A 127 -12.77 -41.88 5.26
N THR A 128 -11.68 -42.36 5.88
CA THR A 128 -11.55 -42.42 7.34
C THR A 128 -10.20 -41.91 7.81
N ARG A 129 -10.22 -41.08 8.84
CA ARG A 129 -9.01 -40.54 9.47
C ARG A 129 -8.43 -41.43 10.57
N ALA A 130 -9.02 -42.61 10.82
CA ALA A 130 -8.57 -43.53 11.86
C ALA A 130 -7.08 -43.91 11.77
N PRO A 131 -6.48 -44.16 10.59
CA PRO A 131 -5.05 -44.48 10.48
C PRO A 131 -4.12 -43.35 10.91
N LEU A 132 -4.61 -42.10 11.04
CA LEU A 132 -3.80 -41.01 11.54
C LEU A 132 -3.43 -41.19 13.01
N LEU A 133 -4.13 -42.05 13.77
CA LEU A 133 -3.81 -42.30 15.18
C LEU A 133 -2.34 -42.72 15.37
N ASP A 134 -1.79 -43.50 14.43
CA ASP A 134 -0.40 -43.95 14.46
C ASP A 134 0.62 -42.80 14.28
N ALA A 135 0.18 -41.65 13.77
CA ALA A 135 1.02 -40.47 13.58
C ALA A 135 1.02 -39.53 14.80
N TYR A 136 0.10 -39.72 15.75
CA TYR A 136 -0.02 -38.88 16.94
C TYR A 136 0.60 -39.55 18.17
N HIS A 137 1.28 -38.76 18.99
CA HIS A 137 1.76 -39.18 20.30
C HIS A 137 0.59 -39.32 21.29
N GLU A 138 0.74 -40.14 22.34
CA GLU A 138 -0.29 -40.35 23.37
C GLU A 138 -0.73 -39.03 24.04
N ASP A 139 0.22 -38.13 24.29
CA ASP A 139 -0.03 -36.78 24.84
C ASP A 139 -0.25 -35.68 23.77
N ALA A 140 -0.52 -36.05 22.51
CA ALA A 140 -0.65 -35.07 21.44
C ALA A 140 -1.86 -34.15 21.64
N GLN A 141 -1.66 -32.86 21.42
CA GLN A 141 -2.70 -31.86 21.56
C GLN A 141 -3.10 -31.27 20.21
N PHE A 142 -4.41 -31.10 20.01
CA PHE A 142 -4.96 -30.51 18.80
C PHE A 142 -5.95 -29.40 19.13
N SER A 143 -5.87 -28.30 18.40
CA SER A 143 -6.88 -27.24 18.43
C SER A 143 -7.02 -26.58 17.07
N LEU A 144 -8.22 -26.11 16.76
CA LEU A 144 -8.55 -25.41 15.53
C LEU A 144 -8.75 -23.92 15.82
N ALA A 145 -8.29 -23.03 14.94
CA ALA A 145 -8.61 -21.62 15.02
C ALA A 145 -9.00 -21.09 13.64
N CYS A 146 -10.17 -20.44 13.58
CA CYS A 146 -10.67 -19.81 12.36
C CYS A 146 -10.82 -18.30 12.61
N SER A 147 -10.36 -17.50 11.65
CA SER A 147 -10.64 -16.06 11.64
C SER A 147 -11.96 -15.81 10.94
N HIS A 148 -12.80 -14.96 11.52
CA HIS A 148 -14.00 -14.48 10.86
C HIS A 148 -13.58 -13.45 9.81
N GLN A 149 -13.45 -13.87 8.56
CA GLN A 149 -13.33 -12.92 7.46
C GLN A 149 -14.74 -12.39 7.19
N ASN A 150 -14.91 -11.07 7.20
CA ASN A 150 -16.18 -10.40 6.94
C ASN A 150 -16.51 -10.44 5.44
N THR A 151 -16.56 -11.64 4.87
CA THR A 151 -16.94 -11.90 3.48
C THR A 151 -18.39 -12.34 3.45
N ALA A 152 -19.16 -11.86 2.48
CA ALA A 152 -20.61 -12.09 2.35
C ALA A 152 -21.02 -13.58 2.29
N THR A 153 -20.06 -14.50 2.14
CA THR A 153 -20.24 -15.95 2.15
C THR A 153 -19.67 -16.54 3.45
N ASN A 154 -20.55 -17.01 4.33
CA ASN A 154 -20.19 -17.54 5.65
C ASN A 154 -19.70 -19.01 5.59
N SER A 155 -18.77 -19.32 4.67
CA SER A 155 -18.32 -20.68 4.35
C SER A 155 -17.64 -21.40 5.51
N MET A 156 -17.13 -20.66 6.49
CA MET A 156 -16.41 -21.21 7.65
C MET A 156 -17.33 -21.55 8.84
N SER A 157 -18.64 -21.34 8.70
CA SER A 157 -19.63 -21.60 9.77
C SER A 157 -19.49 -22.98 10.45
N PRO A 158 -19.23 -24.09 9.73
CA PRO A 158 -19.09 -25.41 10.36
C PRO A 158 -17.91 -25.50 11.35
N TYR A 159 -16.88 -24.69 11.16
CA TYR A 159 -15.66 -24.72 11.96
C TYR A 159 -15.70 -23.75 13.15
N LEU A 160 -16.61 -22.76 13.14
CA LEU A 160 -16.68 -21.72 14.17
C LEU A 160 -17.03 -22.28 15.55
N GLN A 161 -17.80 -23.37 15.61
CA GLN A 161 -18.19 -24.01 16.88
C GLN A 161 -16.99 -24.60 17.64
N ASP A 162 -15.98 -25.08 16.90
CA ASP A 162 -14.76 -25.69 17.42
C ASP A 162 -13.55 -24.73 17.42
N SER A 163 -13.72 -23.49 16.96
CA SER A 163 -12.65 -22.49 16.88
C SER A 163 -12.21 -22.00 18.26
N ARG A 164 -10.93 -22.21 18.58
CA ARG A 164 -10.22 -21.78 19.79
C ARG A 164 -9.39 -20.52 19.53
N ASN A 165 -10.03 -19.44 19.10
CA ASN A 165 -9.37 -18.13 19.01
C ASN A 165 -9.33 -17.45 20.40
N LEU A 166 -8.16 -17.41 21.03
CA LEU A 166 -8.00 -16.85 22.39
C LEU A 166 -8.26 -15.35 22.50
N LEU A 167 -8.21 -14.61 21.37
CA LEU A 167 -8.56 -13.19 21.32
C LEU A 167 -10.08 -12.96 21.35
N VAL A 168 -10.87 -13.97 20.95
CA VAL A 168 -12.34 -13.88 20.86
C VAL A 168 -13.01 -14.64 21.99
N VAL A 169 -12.50 -15.83 22.32
CA VAL A 169 -13.03 -16.68 23.37
C VAL A 169 -12.46 -16.23 24.71
N ASN A 170 -13.24 -15.52 25.51
CA ASN A 170 -12.80 -15.01 26.83
C ASN A 170 -13.06 -15.99 27.99
N ASN A 171 -13.99 -16.94 27.81
CA ASN A 171 -14.35 -17.90 28.86
C ASN A 171 -13.27 -18.99 29.04
N SER A 172 -12.68 -19.08 30.23
CA SER A 172 -11.62 -20.04 30.59
C SER A 172 -12.03 -21.50 30.38
N GLU A 173 -13.23 -21.90 30.81
CA GLU A 173 -13.69 -23.28 30.69
C GLU A 173 -13.96 -23.65 29.22
N LYS A 174 -14.47 -22.71 28.43
CA LYS A 174 -14.59 -22.89 26.97
C LYS A 174 -13.22 -23.05 26.30
N ARG A 175 -12.20 -22.27 26.71
CA ARG A 175 -10.82 -22.42 26.20
C ARG A 175 -10.21 -23.79 26.49
N LYS A 176 -10.50 -24.37 27.66
CA LYS A 176 -10.06 -25.73 28.02
C LYS A 176 -10.78 -26.80 27.19
N ARG A 177 -12.11 -26.68 27.05
CA ARG A 177 -12.92 -27.65 26.29
C ARG A 177 -12.59 -27.72 24.80
N LEU A 178 -12.19 -26.60 24.20
CA LEU A 178 -11.83 -26.52 22.78
C LEU A 178 -10.43 -27.07 22.45
N LEU A 179 -9.65 -27.45 23.46
CA LEU A 179 -8.38 -28.16 23.27
C LEU A 179 -8.65 -29.66 23.34
N ARG A 180 -8.28 -30.38 22.28
CA ARG A 180 -8.25 -31.85 22.29
C ARG A 180 -6.89 -32.28 22.82
N ARG A 181 -6.93 -33.18 23.80
CA ARG A 181 -5.78 -33.83 24.44
C ARG A 181 -5.98 -35.32 24.32
#